data_AF-A0A528B2H2-F1
#
_entry.id   AF-A0A528B2H2-F1
#
_cell.length_a   1.000
_cell.length_b   1.000
_cell.length_c   1.000
_cell.angle_alpha   90.00
_cell.angle_beta   90.00
_cell.angle_gamma   90.00
#
_symmetry.space_group_name_H-M   'P 1'
#
loop_
_entity.id
_entity.type
_entity.pdbx_description
1 polymer ?
#
loop_
_entity_poly.entity_id
_entity_poly.type
_entity_poly.pdbx_seq_one_letter_code
_entity_poly.pdbx_strand_id
1 'polypeptide(L)' 'MLNGIDLSRADLNLLVLFEAVLEEHHVGRAADRLNLTPSAVSHGLGRLRWLLNDPLFLRTPK' A
#
# COMPACT_ATOMS: atom_id res chain seq x y z
N MET A 1 -10.02 2.13 20.51
CA MET A 1 -10.92 3.07 19.80
C MET A 1 -10.52 3.02 18.34
N LEU A 2 -11.47 2.89 17.42
CA LEU A 2 -11.20 3.06 15.99
C LEU A 2 -10.79 4.52 15.79
N ASN A 3 -9.53 4.76 15.44
CA ASN A 3 -9.12 6.09 14.99
C ASN A 3 -9.95 6.41 13.75
N GLY A 4 -10.78 7.45 13.82
CA GLY A 4 -11.56 7.90 12.67
C GLY A 4 -10.59 8.36 11.58
N ILE A 5 -10.44 7.57 10.53
CA ILE A 5 -9.65 7.96 9.36
C ILE A 5 -10.40 9.11 8.68
N ASP A 6 -9.78 10.29 8.65
CA ASP A 6 -10.28 11.42 7.87
C ASP A 6 -9.97 11.19 6.39
N LEU A 7 -10.91 10.55 5.69
CA LEU A 7 -10.79 10.24 4.26
C LEU A 7 -10.66 11.50 3.39
N SER A 8 -11.12 12.67 3.86
CA SER A 8 -11.02 13.92 3.09
C SER A 8 -9.58 14.42 2.96
N ARG A 9 -8.70 13.97 3.87
CA ARG A 9 -7.28 14.33 3.91
C ARG A 9 -6.36 13.16 3.54
N ALA A 10 -6.91 11.98 3.34
CA ALA A 10 -6.16 10.78 2.97
C ALA A 10 -5.87 10.76 1.47
N ASP A 11 -4.67 10.33 1.10
CA ASP A 11 -4.33 10.01 -0.28
C ASP A 11 -5.01 8.71 -0.70
N LEU A 12 -6.14 8.81 -1.40
CA LEU A 12 -6.93 7.64 -1.81
C LEU A 12 -6.23 6.78 -2.86
N ASN A 13 -5.20 7.28 -3.55
CA ASN A 13 -4.40 6.47 -4.48
C ASN A 13 -3.62 5.36 -3.74
N LEU A 14 -3.46 5.48 -2.42
CA LEU A 14 -2.89 4.42 -1.60
C LEU A 14 -3.74 3.13 -1.64
N LEU A 15 -5.06 3.24 -1.84
CA LEU A 15 -5.95 2.08 -1.95
C LEU A 15 -5.78 1.36 -3.30
N VAL A 16 -5.59 2.12 -4.39
CA VAL A 16 -5.26 1.55 -5.72
C VAL A 16 -3.91 0.85 -5.68
N LEU A 17 -2.93 1.47 -5.01
CA LEU A 17 -1.62 0.86 -4.79
C LEU A 17 -1.71 -0.42 -3.97
N PHE A 18 -2.54 -0.42 -2.91
CA PHE A 18 -2.80 -1.59 -2.08
C PHE A 18 -3.43 -2.73 -2.87
N GLU A 19 -4.48 -2.45 -3.66
CA GLU A 19 -5.14 -3.43 -4.53
C GLU A 19 -4.13 -4.08 -5.49
N ALA A 20 -3.30 -3.29 -6.16
CA ALA A 20 -2.29 -3.82 -7.08
C ALA A 20 -1.31 -4.75 -6.36
N VAL A 21 -0.85 -4.41 -5.15
CA VAL A 21 0.05 -5.27 -4.37
C VAL A 21 -0.66 -6.54 -3.88
N LEU A 22 -1.94 -6.42 -3.54
CA LEU A 22 -2.77 -7.55 -3.11
C LEU A 22 -2.95 -8.56 -4.24
N GLU A 23 -3.24 -8.10 -5.46
CA GLU A 23 -3.41 -8.98 -6.64
C GLU A 23 -2.09 -9.56 -7.13
N GLU A 24 -1.03 -8.75 -7.18
CA GLU A 24 0.26 -9.19 -7.69
C GLU A 24 1.03 -10.06 -6.69
N HIS A 25 0.73 -9.96 -5.39
CA HIS A 25 1.50 -10.55 -4.29
C HIS A 25 3.01 -10.23 -4.35
N HIS A 26 3.41 -9.20 -5.10
CA HIS A 26 4.81 -8.86 -5.36
C HIS A 26 4.96 -7.38 -5.68
N VAL A 27 5.74 -6.67 -4.86
CA VAL A 27 5.95 -5.21 -4.94
C VAL A 27 6.51 -4.77 -6.30
N GLY A 28 7.45 -5.53 -6.88
CA GLY A 28 8.02 -5.23 -8.20
C GLY A 28 6.97 -5.25 -9.32
N ARG A 29 6.21 -6.34 -9.47
CA ARG A 29 5.15 -6.44 -10.48
C ARG A 29 4.04 -5.40 -10.27
N ALA A 30 3.68 -5.11 -9.02
CA ALA A 30 2.73 -4.04 -8.72
C ALA A 30 3.27 -2.68 -9.17
N ALA A 31 4.57 -2.42 -9.01
CA ALA A 31 5.21 -1.19 -9.49
C ALA A 31 5.16 -1.10 -11.01
N ASP A 32 5.48 -2.19 -11.71
CA ASP A 32 5.40 -2.25 -13.18
C ASP A 32 3.97 -1.97 -13.67
N ARG A 33 2.96 -2.61 -13.07
CA ARG A 33 1.53 -2.41 -13.40
C ARG A 33 1.07 -0.97 -13.18
N LEU A 34 1.53 -0.34 -12.11
CA LEU A 34 1.16 1.04 -11.76
C LEU A 34 2.04 2.09 -12.48
N ASN A 35 3.01 1.66 -13.28
CA ASN A 35 4.00 2.53 -13.91
C ASN A 35 4.75 3.39 -12.87
N LEU A 36 5.12 2.76 -11.75
CA LEU A 36 5.84 3.34 -10.62
C LEU A 36 7.17 2.61 -10.38
N THR A 37 8.01 3.17 -9.52
CA THR A 37 9.19 2.45 -9.02
C THR A 37 8.83 1.56 -7.83
N PRO A 38 9.52 0.43 -7.60
CA PRO A 38 9.31 -0.41 -6.41
C PRO A 38 9.50 0.36 -5.08
N SER A 39 10.36 1.38 -5.08
CA SER A 39 10.55 2.28 -3.93
C SER A 39 9.33 3.16 -3.69
N ALA A 40 8.69 3.69 -4.74
CA ALA A 40 7.45 4.45 -4.63
C ALA A 40 6.31 3.58 -4.08
N VAL A 41 6.17 2.34 -4.57
CA VAL A 41 5.19 1.38 -4.03
C VAL A 41 5.46 1.08 -2.56
N SER A 42 6.71 0.80 -2.19
CA SER A 42 7.09 0.53 -0.80
C SER A 42 6.82 1.71 0.13
N HIS A 43 7.08 2.94 -0.34
CA HIS A 43 6.80 4.16 0.41
C HIS A 43 5.29 4.40 0.56
N GLY A 44 4.49 4.17 -0.49
CA GLY A 44 3.03 4.22 -0.44
C GLY A 44 2.44 3.24 0.57
N LEU A 45 2.90 1.97 0.55
CA LEU A 45 2.53 0.99 1.58
C LEU A 45 2.92 1.45 2.99
N GLY A 46 4.08 2.11 3.14
CA GLY A 46 4.47 2.74 4.39
C GLY A 46 3.42 3.74 4.89
N ARG A 47 3.01 4.69 4.05
CA ARG A 47 1.96 5.67 4.40
C ARG A 47 0.64 5.00 4.76
N LEU A 48 0.24 3.99 4.00
CA LEU A 48 -1.02 3.30 4.24
C LEU A 48 -1.01 2.50 5.56
N ARG A 49 0.12 1.86 5.90
CA ARG A 49 0.31 1.20 7.21
C ARG A 49 0.13 2.17 8.37
N TRP A 50 0.67 3.38 8.24
CA TRP A 50 0.50 4.44 9.23
C TRP A 50 -0.96 4.91 9.31
N LEU A 51 -1.61 5.12 8.17
CA LEU A 51 -3.01 5.57 8.11
C LEU A 51 -3.98 4.57 8.76
N LEU A 52 -3.79 3.28 8.47
CA LEU A 52 -4.65 2.20 8.95
C LEU A 52 -4.20 1.64 10.30
N ASN A 53 -3.01 2.00 10.77
CA ASN A 53 -2.35 1.38 11.93
C ASN A 53 -2.30 -0.15 11.81
N ASP A 54 -1.96 -0.64 10.62
CA ASP A 54 -1.96 -2.07 10.26
C ASP A 54 -0.74 -2.40 9.38
N PRO A 55 -0.07 -3.56 9.55
CA PRO A 55 1.10 -3.93 8.74
C PRO A 55 0.80 -4.26 7.27
N LEU A 56 -0.46 -4.49 6.90
CA LEU A 56 -1.03 -4.79 5.58
C LEU A 56 -0.60 -6.12 4.95
N PHE A 57 0.71 -6.37 4.88
CA PHE A 57 1.29 -7.53 4.22
C PHE A 57 2.44 -8.09 5.05
N LEU A 58 2.41 -9.40 5.29
CA LEU A 58 3.52 -10.14 5.89
C LEU A 58 4.43 -10.66 4.78
N ARG A 59 5.74 -10.57 4.98
CA ARG A 59 6.71 -11.20 4.08
C ARG A 59 6.79 -12.67 4.41
N THR A 60 6.47 -13.51 3.44
CA THR A 60 6.77 -14.94 3.53
C THR A 60 8.15 -15.19 2.90
N PRO A 61 9.01 -16.02 3.51
CA PRO A 61 10.16 -16.56 2.78
C PRO A 61 9.68 -17.29 1.53
N LYS A 62 10.50 -17.27 0.47
CA LYS A 62 10.26 -18.09 -0.72
C LYS A 62 10.40 -19.57 -0.38
#